data_AF-Q8ZZR9-F1
#
_entry.id   AF-Q8ZZR9-F1
#
_cell.length_a   1.000
_cell.length_b   1.000
_cell.length_c   1.000
_cell.angle_alpha   90.00
_cell.angle_beta   90.00
_cell.angle_gamma   90.00
#
_symmetry.space_group_name_H-M   'P 1'
#
loop_
_entity.id
_entity.type
_entity.pdbx_description
1 polymer ?
#
loop_
_entity_poly.entity_id
_entity_poly.type
_entity_poly.pdbx_seq_one_letter_code
_entity_poly.pdbx_strand_id
1 'polypeptide(L)'
;MQVRSYFYNTVYVPFRDGRYEDGLNGANNYRTYQTPAGFRRVYDNIIRVLDGITGSKSDLAANQELRNRYRVALARLDITVQYQSARKVLADDLANGIRAALREIATALQRNDVESAVRNAEALRLALDAVLAYKIVAGRGEEEEEFL
;
A
#
# COMPACT_ATOMS: atom_id res chain seq x y z
N MET A 1 18.55 2.88 0.01
CA MET A 1 18.04 3.97 -0.84
C MET A 1 16.82 4.53 -0.11
N GLN A 2 16.87 5.78 0.35
CA GLN A 2 15.76 6.36 1.12
C GLN A 2 14.65 6.75 0.16
N VAL A 3 13.47 6.12 0.29
CA VAL A 3 12.30 6.46 -0.52
C VAL A 3 11.80 7.81 -0.03
N ARG A 4 11.71 8.81 -0.92
CA ARG A 4 11.12 10.13 -0.58
C ARG A 4 9.59 10.04 -0.65
N SER A 5 8.98 9.41 0.36
CA SER A 5 7.53 9.35 0.52
C SER A 5 7.15 9.35 2.00
N TYR A 6 6.27 10.25 2.42
CA TYR A 6 5.75 10.27 3.78
C TYR A 6 4.92 9.02 4.05
N PHE A 7 4.03 8.65 3.12
CA PHE A 7 3.26 7.41 3.22
C PHE A 7 4.17 6.20 3.50
N TYR A 8 5.25 6.09 2.73
CA TYR A 8 6.18 4.98 2.90
C TYR A 8 6.88 4.99 4.26
N ASN A 9 7.52 6.11 4.64
CA ASN A 9 8.39 6.14 5.81
C ASN A 9 7.63 6.24 7.14
N THR A 10 6.47 6.89 7.13
CA THR A 10 5.75 7.26 8.36
C THR A 10 4.46 6.47 8.54
N VAL A 11 3.93 5.84 7.48
CA VAL A 11 2.74 4.98 7.59
C VAL A 11 3.11 3.52 7.39
N TYR A 12 3.60 3.16 6.20
CA TYR A 12 3.87 1.77 5.83
C TYR A 12 4.99 1.11 6.66
N VAL A 13 6.16 1.76 6.77
CA VAL A 13 7.31 1.20 7.49
C VAL A 13 6.98 0.87 8.95
N PRO A 14 6.32 1.73 9.72
CA PRO A 14 5.84 1.36 11.05
C PRO A 14 4.97 0.10 11.08
N PHE A 15 3.98 -0.04 10.19
CA PHE A 15 3.18 -1.27 10.10
C PHE A 15 4.03 -2.49 9.78
N ARG A 16 4.98 -2.36 8.84
CA ARG A 16 5.89 -3.44 8.45
C ARG A 16 6.77 -3.91 9.61
N ASP A 17 7.18 -2.97 10.44
CA ASP A 17 8.05 -3.21 11.59
C ASP A 17 7.26 -3.58 12.87
N GLY A 18 5.94 -3.76 12.79
CA GLY A 18 5.07 -4.12 13.93
C GLY A 18 4.76 -2.97 14.88
N ARG A 19 5.11 -1.73 14.54
CA ARG A 19 4.81 -0.51 15.30
C ARG A 19 3.46 0.06 14.88
N TYR A 20 2.38 -0.63 15.24
CA TYR A 20 1.02 -0.31 14.80
C TYR A 20 0.56 1.10 15.21
N GLU A 21 0.77 1.48 16.48
CA GLU A 21 0.40 2.81 16.98
C GLU A 21 1.11 3.94 16.21
N ASP A 22 2.40 3.77 15.93
CA ASP A 22 3.17 4.73 15.12
C ASP A 22 2.61 4.82 13.68
N GLY A 23 2.20 3.69 13.10
CA GLY A 23 1.60 3.64 11.77
C GLY A 23 0.23 4.32 11.71
N LEU A 24 -0.62 4.09 12.72
CA LEU A 24 -1.93 4.75 12.86
C LEU A 24 -1.76 6.26 13.07
N ASN A 25 -0.85 6.68 13.96
CA ASN A 25 -0.52 8.08 14.16
C ASN A 25 0.04 8.73 12.89
N GLY A 26 0.88 8.00 12.15
CA GLY A 26 1.39 8.45 10.86
C GLY A 26 0.27 8.66 9.84
N ALA A 27 -0.67 7.71 9.72
CA ALA A 27 -1.83 7.86 8.85
C ALA A 27 -2.70 9.05 9.27
N ASN A 28 -2.94 9.22 10.57
CA ASN A 28 -3.72 10.33 11.11
C ASN A 28 -3.05 11.70 10.93
N ASN A 29 -1.74 11.76 10.75
CA ASN A 29 -1.02 13.02 10.48
C ASN A 29 -0.67 13.22 9.00
N TYR A 30 -1.06 12.26 8.14
CA TYR A 30 -0.71 12.30 6.73
C TYR A 30 -1.49 13.40 6.00
N ARG A 31 -0.76 14.30 5.32
CA ARG A 31 -1.34 15.38 4.52
C ARG A 31 -1.45 14.95 3.06
N THR A 32 -2.67 14.81 2.56
CA THR A 32 -2.92 14.46 1.16
C THR A 32 -4.23 15.06 0.67
N TYR A 33 -4.25 15.54 -0.58
CA TYR A 33 -5.48 16.00 -1.26
C TYR A 33 -6.14 14.86 -2.07
N GLN A 34 -5.90 13.62 -1.64
CA GLN A 34 -6.36 12.44 -2.36
C GLN A 34 -7.88 12.30 -2.25
N THR A 35 -8.57 12.31 -3.39
CA THR A 35 -10.00 12.05 -3.40
C THR A 35 -10.32 10.56 -3.19
N PRO A 36 -11.45 10.22 -2.54
CA PRO A 36 -11.89 8.84 -2.39
C PRO A 36 -12.06 8.11 -3.73
N ALA A 37 -12.69 8.78 -4.70
CA ALA A 37 -12.92 8.21 -6.02
C ALA A 37 -11.60 7.95 -6.77
N GLY A 38 -10.61 8.85 -6.66
CA GLY A 38 -9.29 8.65 -7.24
C GLY A 38 -8.54 7.49 -6.59
N PHE A 39 -8.63 7.36 -5.27
CA PHE A 39 -7.93 6.32 -4.52
C PHE A 39 -8.51 4.92 -4.78
N ARG A 40 -9.84 4.79 -4.83
CA ARG A 40 -10.53 3.52 -5.11
C ARG A 40 -10.10 2.87 -6.43
N ARG A 41 -9.71 3.68 -7.43
CA ARG A 41 -9.21 3.16 -8.73
C ARG A 41 -7.98 2.27 -8.61
N VAL A 42 -7.16 2.47 -7.58
CA VAL A 42 -5.97 1.63 -7.33
C VAL A 42 -6.18 0.70 -6.14
N TYR A 43 -6.86 1.17 -5.10
CA TYR A 43 -7.03 0.45 -3.84
C TYR A 43 -7.61 -0.95 -4.02
N ASP A 44 -8.78 -1.08 -4.67
CA ASP A 44 -9.48 -2.38 -4.80
C ASP A 44 -8.63 -3.44 -5.53
N ASN A 45 -7.86 -3.01 -6.53
CA ASN A 45 -6.98 -3.89 -7.28
C ASN A 45 -5.74 -4.29 -6.48
N ILE A 46 -5.18 -3.35 -5.70
CA ILE A 46 -4.02 -3.62 -4.85
C ILE A 46 -4.42 -4.64 -3.77
N ILE A 47 -5.48 -4.36 -3.01
CA ILE A 47 -5.86 -5.17 -1.86
C ILE A 47 -6.19 -6.61 -2.26
N ARG A 48 -6.82 -6.82 -3.42
CA ARG A 48 -7.11 -8.17 -3.93
C ARG A 48 -5.84 -8.99 -4.13
N VAL A 49 -4.77 -8.37 -4.63
CA VAL A 49 -3.48 -9.05 -4.83
C VAL A 49 -2.80 -9.30 -3.49
N LEU A 50 -2.84 -8.33 -2.57
CA LEU A 50 -2.27 -8.48 -1.23
C LEU A 50 -2.96 -9.58 -0.45
N ASP A 51 -4.30 -9.58 -0.41
CA ASP A 51 -5.13 -10.59 0.26
C ASP A 51 -4.90 -11.98 -0.35
N GLY A 52 -4.64 -12.06 -1.66
CA GLY A 52 -4.21 -13.30 -2.32
C GLY A 52 -2.85 -13.79 -1.84
N ILE A 53 -1.87 -12.89 -1.68
CA ILE A 53 -0.52 -13.27 -1.20
C ILE A 53 -0.59 -13.76 0.24
N THR A 54 -1.33 -13.07 1.11
CA THR A 54 -1.47 -13.42 2.53
C THR A 54 -2.23 -14.73 2.70
N GLY A 55 -3.32 -14.93 1.96
CA GLY A 55 -4.11 -16.16 1.98
C GLY A 55 -3.41 -17.40 1.42
N SER A 56 -2.40 -17.22 0.57
CA SER A 56 -1.66 -18.31 -0.09
C SER A 56 -0.28 -18.60 0.54
N LYS A 57 -0.01 -18.20 1.79
CA LYS A 57 1.30 -18.37 2.45
C LYS A 57 1.91 -19.76 2.27
N SER A 58 1.15 -20.83 2.57
CA SER A 58 1.62 -22.21 2.47
C SER A 58 1.93 -22.62 1.03
N ASP A 59 1.07 -22.25 0.08
CA ASP A 59 1.25 -22.56 -1.35
C ASP A 59 2.44 -21.80 -1.94
N LEU A 60 2.64 -20.56 -1.51
CA LEU A 60 3.75 -19.73 -1.94
C LEU A 60 5.10 -20.31 -1.52
N ALA A 61 5.19 -21.07 -0.42
CA ALA A 61 6.43 -21.73 -0.01
C ALA A 61 6.82 -22.85 -1.00
N ALA A 62 5.85 -23.66 -1.41
CA ALA A 62 6.07 -24.83 -2.25
C ALA A 62 6.02 -24.54 -3.77
N ASN A 63 5.41 -23.44 -4.19
CA ASN A 63 5.07 -23.22 -5.61
C ASN A 63 5.77 -21.98 -6.23
N GLN A 64 6.84 -22.24 -6.98
CA GLN A 64 7.58 -21.19 -7.71
C GLN A 64 6.74 -20.50 -8.79
N GLU A 65 5.89 -21.25 -9.49
CA GLU A 65 5.03 -20.69 -10.54
C GLU A 65 4.04 -19.68 -9.93
N LEU A 66 3.43 -20.03 -8.79
CA LEU A 66 2.54 -19.14 -8.06
C LEU A 66 3.26 -17.85 -7.63
N ARG A 67 4.47 -17.96 -7.06
CA ARG A 67 5.29 -16.78 -6.73
C ARG A 67 5.54 -15.91 -7.96
N ASN A 68 5.84 -16.50 -9.11
CA ASN A 68 6.03 -15.75 -10.35
C ASN A 68 4.75 -15.08 -10.83
N ARG A 69 3.59 -15.73 -10.72
CA ARG A 69 2.28 -15.13 -11.05
C ARG A 69 2.00 -13.89 -10.19
N TYR A 70 2.26 -13.96 -8.88
CA TYR A 70 2.11 -12.80 -8.00
C TYR A 70 3.13 -11.69 -8.30
N ARG A 71 4.39 -12.03 -8.63
CA ARG A 71 5.37 -11.03 -9.08
C ARG A 71 4.90 -10.27 -10.33
N VAL A 72 4.30 -10.98 -11.30
CA VAL A 72 3.69 -10.35 -12.48
C VAL A 72 2.51 -9.47 -12.10
N ALA A 73 1.64 -9.91 -11.18
CA ALA A 73 0.53 -9.11 -10.68
C ALA A 73 1.01 -7.82 -9.99
N LEU A 74 2.02 -7.91 -9.12
CA LEU A 74 2.64 -6.75 -8.46
C LEU A 74 3.26 -5.77 -9.47
N ALA A 75 3.92 -6.27 -10.52
CA ALA A 75 4.45 -5.43 -11.59
C ALA A 75 3.35 -4.66 -12.34
N ARG A 76 2.20 -5.32 -12.63
CA ARG A 76 1.03 -4.66 -13.23
C ARG A 76 0.43 -3.59 -12.32
N LEU A 77 0.44 -3.81 -11.01
CA LEU A 77 0.03 -2.80 -10.03
C LEU A 77 1.00 -1.61 -10.00
N ASP A 78 2.31 -1.81 -10.01
CA ASP A 78 3.30 -0.70 -10.07
C ASP A 78 3.05 0.20 -11.30
N ILE A 79 2.83 -0.42 -12.47
CA ILE A 79 2.50 0.29 -13.72
C ILE A 79 1.20 1.09 -13.56
N THR A 80 0.17 0.46 -12.99
CA THR A 80 -1.14 1.10 -12.80
C THR A 80 -1.04 2.29 -11.84
N VAL A 81 -0.31 2.14 -10.73
CA VAL A 81 -0.09 3.21 -9.75
C VAL A 81 0.67 4.38 -10.38
N GLN A 82 1.73 4.09 -11.15
CA GLN A 82 2.47 5.11 -11.90
C GLN A 82 1.56 5.85 -12.91
N TYR A 83 0.72 5.11 -13.63
CA TYR A 83 -0.21 5.70 -14.59
C TYR A 83 -1.22 6.65 -13.91
N GLN A 84 -1.81 6.25 -12.78
CA GLN A 84 -2.76 7.09 -12.07
C GLN A 84 -2.11 8.34 -11.44
N SER A 85 -0.87 8.23 -10.96
CA SER A 85 -0.09 9.41 -10.50
C SER A 85 0.24 10.36 -11.65
N ALA A 86 0.67 9.83 -12.81
CA ALA A 86 0.92 10.65 -14.00
C ALA A 86 -0.34 11.42 -14.46
N ARG A 87 -1.53 10.83 -14.28
CA ARG A 87 -2.83 11.48 -14.55
C ARG A 87 -3.31 12.44 -13.46
N LYS A 88 -2.52 12.64 -12.40
CA LYS A 88 -2.90 13.44 -11.22
C LYS A 88 -4.18 12.96 -10.53
N VAL A 89 -4.48 11.67 -10.66
CA VAL A 89 -5.61 10.99 -9.99
C VAL A 89 -5.17 10.43 -8.64
N LEU A 90 -3.90 10.03 -8.54
CA LEU A 90 -3.28 9.54 -7.32
C LEU A 90 -2.17 10.51 -6.89
N ALA A 91 -2.17 10.94 -5.64
CA ALA A 91 -1.13 11.83 -5.11
C ALA A 91 0.27 11.21 -5.28
N ASP A 92 1.25 12.00 -5.72
CA ASP A 92 2.59 11.50 -6.07
C ASP A 92 3.31 10.87 -4.86
N ASP A 93 3.15 11.42 -3.65
CA ASP A 93 3.69 10.84 -2.42
C ASP A 93 3.15 9.44 -2.14
N LEU A 94 1.82 9.29 -2.24
CA LEU A 94 1.12 8.04 -2.01
C LEU A 94 1.49 7.00 -3.09
N ALA A 95 1.54 7.41 -4.34
CA ALA A 95 1.93 6.57 -5.46
C ALA A 95 3.37 6.05 -5.31
N ASN A 96 4.31 6.94 -4.97
CA ASN A 96 5.71 6.57 -4.78
C ASN A 96 5.87 5.58 -3.61
N GLY A 97 5.16 5.80 -2.51
CA GLY A 97 5.25 4.92 -1.36
C GLY A 97 4.60 3.56 -1.58
N ILE A 98 3.43 3.50 -2.23
CA ILE A 98 2.79 2.24 -2.65
C ILE A 98 3.75 1.44 -3.55
N ARG A 99 4.34 2.09 -4.56
CA ARG A 99 5.26 1.42 -5.50
C ARG A 99 6.49 0.86 -4.81
N ALA A 100 7.05 1.60 -3.84
CA ALA A 100 8.17 1.11 -3.05
C ALA A 100 7.79 -0.15 -2.25
N ALA A 101 6.63 -0.14 -1.57
CA ALA A 101 6.14 -1.29 -0.83
C ALA A 101 5.84 -2.50 -1.74
N LEU A 102 5.22 -2.29 -2.91
CA LEU A 102 5.00 -3.35 -3.90
C LEU A 102 6.31 -4.00 -4.36
N ARG A 103 7.38 -3.22 -4.54
CA ARG A 103 8.72 -3.73 -4.91
C ARG A 103 9.35 -4.53 -3.78
N GLU A 104 9.15 -4.15 -2.53
CA GLU A 104 9.61 -4.96 -1.39
C GLU A 104 8.97 -6.34 -1.37
N ILE A 105 7.64 -6.40 -1.56
CA ILE A 105 6.91 -7.67 -1.63
C ILE A 105 7.43 -8.51 -2.82
N ALA A 106 7.56 -7.92 -4.00
CA ALA A 106 8.05 -8.61 -5.19
C ALA A 106 9.48 -9.13 -5.03
N THR A 107 10.33 -8.36 -4.34
CA THR A 107 11.73 -8.75 -4.05
C THR A 107 11.79 -9.91 -3.06
N ALA A 108 10.95 -9.89 -2.02
CA ALA A 108 10.83 -10.98 -1.06
C ALA A 108 10.37 -12.28 -1.75
N LEU A 109 9.33 -12.21 -2.58
CA LEU A 109 8.88 -13.35 -3.40
C LEU A 109 9.97 -13.88 -4.34
N GLN A 110 10.78 -12.99 -4.94
CA GLN A 110 11.90 -13.38 -5.80
C GLN A 110 12.99 -14.13 -5.02
N ARG A 111 13.26 -13.73 -3.78
CA ARG A 111 14.26 -14.34 -2.91
C ARG A 111 13.75 -15.60 -2.20
N ASN A 112 12.52 -16.02 -2.49
CA ASN A 112 11.83 -17.10 -1.77
C ASN A 112 11.68 -16.82 -0.27
N ASP A 113 11.69 -15.54 0.13
CA ASP A 113 11.41 -15.11 1.51
C ASP A 113 9.90 -14.85 1.63
N VAL A 114 9.14 -15.95 1.74
CA VAL A 114 7.67 -15.92 1.79
C VAL A 114 7.17 -15.22 3.04
N GLU A 115 7.87 -15.36 4.17
CA GLU A 115 7.49 -14.72 5.41
C GLU A 115 7.56 -13.20 5.30
N SER A 116 8.66 -12.66 4.79
CA SER A 116 8.75 -11.22 4.54
C SER A 116 7.76 -10.76 3.47
N ALA A 117 7.50 -11.55 2.43
CA ALA A 117 6.50 -11.19 1.42
C ALA A 117 5.10 -11.02 2.02
N VAL A 118 4.68 -11.97 2.85
CA VAL A 118 3.38 -11.95 3.53
C VAL A 118 3.32 -10.79 4.52
N ARG A 119 4.32 -10.63 5.40
CA ARG A 119 4.38 -9.52 6.36
C ARG A 119 4.32 -8.15 5.66
N ASN A 120 5.06 -8.00 4.56
CA ASN A 120 5.06 -6.75 3.79
C ASN A 120 3.71 -6.50 3.11
N ALA A 121 3.01 -7.55 2.67
CA ALA A 121 1.68 -7.44 2.08
C ALA A 121 0.62 -7.06 3.13
N GLU A 122 0.64 -7.68 4.31
CA GLU A 122 -0.21 -7.33 5.45
C GLU A 122 0.01 -5.88 5.89
N ALA A 123 1.27 -5.46 5.99
CA ALA A 123 1.62 -4.10 6.36
C ALA A 123 1.14 -3.06 5.34
N LEU A 124 1.28 -3.34 4.04
CA LEU A 124 0.78 -2.44 2.99
C LEU A 124 -0.75 -2.37 3.02
N ARG A 125 -1.42 -3.49 3.26
CA ARG A 125 -2.88 -3.54 3.42
C ARG A 125 -3.35 -2.64 4.57
N LEU A 126 -2.79 -2.83 5.76
CA LEU A 126 -3.11 -2.01 6.94
C LEU A 126 -2.82 -0.52 6.72
N ALA A 127 -1.69 -0.19 6.09
CA ALA A 127 -1.33 1.19 5.78
C ALA A 127 -2.35 1.85 4.83
N LEU A 128 -2.80 1.13 3.80
CA LEU A 128 -3.80 1.63 2.86
C LEU A 128 -5.17 1.81 3.52
N ASP A 129 -5.57 0.85 4.36
CA ASP A 129 -6.83 0.90 5.10
C ASP A 129 -6.84 2.06 6.11
N ALA A 130 -5.73 2.29 6.82
CA ALA A 130 -5.60 3.40 7.76
C ALA A 130 -5.67 4.76 7.07
N VAL A 131 -5.01 4.94 5.93
CA VAL A 131 -5.09 6.19 5.14
C VAL A 131 -6.49 6.39 4.56
N LEU A 132 -7.12 5.32 4.09
CA LEU A 132 -8.50 5.37 3.60
C LEU A 132 -9.43 5.87 4.71
N ALA A 133 -9.36 5.25 5.89
CA ALA A 133 -10.23 5.57 7.01
C ALA A 133 -9.99 6.99 7.54
N TYR A 134 -8.75 7.33 7.91
CA TYR A 134 -8.48 8.56 8.67
C TYR A 134 -8.32 9.81 7.81
N LYS A 135 -7.92 9.68 6.54
CA LYS A 135 -7.64 10.86 5.71
C LYS A 135 -8.53 11.01 4.50
N ILE A 136 -8.89 9.91 3.87
CA ILE A 136 -9.67 9.98 2.65
C ILE A 136 -11.17 10.00 2.96
N VAL A 137 -11.62 9.22 3.95
CA VAL A 137 -13.04 9.17 4.34
C VAL A 137 -13.33 10.11 5.51
N ALA A 138 -12.60 10.02 6.63
CA ALA A 138 -12.85 10.86 7.81
C ALA A 138 -12.46 12.33 7.62
N GLY A 139 -11.38 12.63 6.89
CA GLY A 139 -10.93 14.01 6.63
C GLY A 139 -11.97 14.88 5.89
N ARG A 140 -12.98 14.26 5.27
CA ARG A 140 -14.10 14.98 4.65
C ARG A 140 -15.08 15.55 5.69
N GLY A 141 -15.20 14.93 6.86
CA GLY A 141 -16.02 15.44 7.95
C GLY A 141 -15.40 16.69 8.60
N GLU A 142 -14.07 16.70 8.76
CA GLU A 142 -13.34 17.84 9.31
C GLU A 142 -13.39 19.07 8.37
N GLU A 143 -13.25 18.87 7.06
CA GLU A 143 -13.38 19.97 6.08
C GLU A 143 -14.84 20.46 5.91
N GLU A 144 -15.86 19.62 6.16
CA GLU A 144 -17.27 20.06 6.14
C GLU A 144 -17.67 20.83 7.42
N GLU A 145 -17.07 20.52 8.57
CA GLU A 145 -17.28 21.25 9.83
C GLU A 145 -16.56 22.61 9.88
N GLU A 146 -15.40 22.78 9.22
CA GLU A 146 -14.71 24.08 9.16
C GLU A 146 -15.44 25.15 8.30
N PHE A 147 -16.43 24.75 7.49
CA PHE A 147 -17.19 25.64 6.60
C PHE A 147 -18.65 25.88 7.05
N LEU A 148 -19.05 25.42 8.25
CA LEU A 148 -20.36 25.66 8.87
C LEU A 148 -20.26 26.62 10.08
#